data_AF-A0A966W167-F1
#
_entry.id   AF-A0A966W167-F1
#
_cell.length_a   1.000
_cell.length_b   1.000
_cell.length_c   1.000
_cell.angle_alpha   90.00
_cell.angle_beta   90.00
_cell.angle_gamma   90.00
#
_symmetry.space_group_name_H-M   'P 1'
#
loop_
_entity.id
_entity.type
_entity.pdbx_description
1 polymer ?
#
loop_
_entity_poly.entity_id
_entity_poly.type
_entity_poly.pdbx_seq_one_letter_code
_entity_poly.pdbx_strand_id
1 'polypeptide(L)'
;MSDKAMPYPLLLPGGLRKRIRDAARSVKLSQADLMCQSTELGMPLLLNRLARSSERVTNVEPWPRSALTRAHCQVEADWQEVETAAVRNAPVPSLD
;
A
#
# COMPACT_ATOMS: atom_id res chain seq x y z
N MET A 1 32.13 -5.69 11.09
CA MET A 1 31.37 -6.94 10.94
C MET A 1 31.01 -7.03 9.46
N SER A 2 31.49 -8.05 8.74
CA SER A 2 31.13 -8.22 7.32
C SER A 2 29.67 -8.64 7.27
N ASP A 3 28.79 -7.79 6.72
CA ASP A 3 27.42 -8.20 6.44
C ASP A 3 27.48 -9.37 5.45
N LYS A 4 27.02 -10.54 5.91
CA LYS A 4 26.95 -11.73 5.06
C LYS A 4 25.83 -11.52 4.06
N ALA A 5 26.17 -11.52 2.77
CA ALA A 5 25.18 -11.54 1.71
C ALA A 5 24.31 -12.80 1.83
N MET A 6 23.00 -12.60 2.00
CA MET A 6 22.02 -13.70 2.01
C MET A 6 21.18 -13.65 0.73
N PRO A 7 20.90 -14.80 0.11
CA PRO A 7 20.05 -14.83 -1.07
C PRO A 7 18.62 -14.44 -0.69
N TYR A 8 18.05 -13.48 -1.44
CA TYR A 8 16.67 -13.05 -1.28
C TYR A 8 15.89 -13.31 -2.58
N PRO A 9 14.88 -14.21 -2.58
CA PRO A 9 14.12 -14.52 -3.78
C PRO A 9 13.19 -13.35 -4.13
N LEU A 10 13.33 -12.83 -5.35
CA LEU A 10 12.51 -11.73 -5.87
C LEU A 10 11.76 -12.15 -7.12
N LEU A 11 10.43 -11.97 -7.10
CA LEU A 11 9.60 -12.09 -8.29
C LEU A 11 9.71 -10.80 -9.10
N LEU A 12 10.24 -10.91 -10.31
CA LEU A 12 10.44 -9.77 -11.20
C LEU A 12 9.51 -9.87 -12.42
N PRO A 13 8.77 -8.81 -12.77
CA PRO A 13 8.06 -8.73 -14.04
C PRO A 13 9.01 -8.98 -15.21
N GLY A 14 8.56 -9.72 -16.22
CA GLY A 14 9.42 -10.14 -17.34
C GLY A 14 10.14 -8.98 -18.05
N GLY A 15 9.44 -7.86 -18.25
CA GLY A 15 10.03 -6.64 -18.83
C GLY A 15 11.12 -6.02 -17.95
N LEU A 16 10.94 -6.02 -16.62
CA LEU A 16 11.95 -5.52 -15.69
C LEU A 16 13.19 -6.41 -15.68
N ARG A 17 13.01 -7.74 -15.66
CA ARG A 17 14.11 -8.70 -15.76
C ARG A 17 14.94 -8.52 -17.04
N LYS A 18 14.29 -8.24 -18.17
CA LYS A 18 14.99 -7.94 -19.44
C LYS A 18 15.85 -6.68 -19.32
N ARG A 19 15.29 -5.58 -18.78
CA ARG A 19 16.03 -4.33 -18.58
C ARG A 19 17.23 -4.50 -17.65
N ILE A 20 17.08 -5.24 -16.55
CA ILE A 20 18.19 -5.53 -15.63
C ILE A 20 19.30 -6.30 -16.34
N ARG A 21 18.96 -7.30 -17.17
CA ARG A 21 19.93 -8.07 -17.95
C ARG A 21 20.68 -7.19 -18.95
N ASP A 22 19.97 -6.35 -19.69
CA ASP A 22 20.56 -5.50 -20.72
C ASP A 22 21.45 -4.42 -20.09
N ALA A 23 21.02 -3.82 -18.98
CA ALA A 23 21.82 -2.89 -18.20
C ALA A 23 23.07 -3.56 -17.61
N ALA A 24 22.94 -4.76 -17.03
CA ALA A 24 24.09 -5.48 -16.45
C ALA A 24 25.17 -5.74 -17.50
N ARG A 25 24.76 -6.07 -18.74
CA ARG A 25 25.68 -6.23 -19.87
C ARG A 25 26.38 -4.92 -20.25
N SER A 26 25.68 -3.79 -20.25
CA SER A 26 26.29 -2.51 -20.65
C SER A 26 27.34 -2.03 -19.65
N VAL A 27 27.12 -2.23 -18.35
CA VAL A 27 28.08 -1.85 -17.30
C VAL A 27 29.04 -2.98 -16.88
N LYS A 28 29.00 -4.14 -17.55
CA LYS A 28 29.86 -5.30 -17.27
C LYS A 28 29.79 -5.78 -15.81
N LEU A 29 28.61 -5.74 -15.21
CA LEU A 29 28.34 -6.27 -13.87
C LEU A 29 27.51 -7.55 -13.95
N SER A 30 27.53 -8.35 -12.87
CA SER A 30 26.51 -9.39 -12.72
C SER A 30 25.14 -8.74 -12.48
N GLN A 31 24.06 -9.46 -12.80
CA GLN A 31 22.71 -8.95 -12.52
C GLN A 31 22.48 -8.76 -11.01
N ALA A 32 23.09 -9.60 -10.17
CA ALA A 32 22.99 -9.49 -8.72
C ALA A 32 23.70 -8.22 -8.22
N ASP A 33 24.93 -7.98 -8.67
CA ASP A 33 25.71 -6.81 -8.26
C ASP A 33 25.04 -5.52 -8.72
N LEU A 34 24.54 -5.49 -9.96
CA LEU A 34 23.78 -4.36 -10.46
C LEU A 34 22.55 -4.09 -9.60
N MET A 35 21.79 -5.13 -9.22
CA MET A 35 20.62 -4.96 -8.36
C MET A 35 21.01 -4.42 -6.98
N CYS A 36 22.04 -4.97 -6.34
CA CYS A 36 22.51 -4.49 -5.03
C CYS A 36 22.92 -3.01 -5.11
N GLN A 37 23.81 -2.65 -6.05
CA GLN A 37 24.26 -1.27 -6.21
C GLN A 37 23.11 -0.33 -6.56
N SER A 38 22.21 -0.74 -7.46
CA SER A 38 21.03 0.07 -7.80
C SER A 38 20.09 0.28 -6.62
N THR A 39 20.00 -0.72 -5.73
CA THR A 39 19.18 -0.65 -4.52
C THR A 39 19.82 0.30 -3.52
N GLU A 40 21.12 0.20 -3.27
CA GLU A 40 21.84 1.12 -2.38
C GLU A 40 21.74 2.58 -2.85
N LEU A 41 21.90 2.82 -4.16
CA LEU A 41 21.78 4.15 -4.74
C LEU A 41 20.34 4.67 -4.77
N GLY A 42 19.37 3.79 -5.03
CA GLY A 42 17.97 4.14 -5.19
C GLY A 42 17.16 4.23 -3.89
N MET A 43 17.59 3.53 -2.83
CA MET A 43 16.84 3.42 -1.58
C MET A 43 16.55 4.78 -0.94
N PRO A 44 17.50 5.73 -0.80
CA PRO A 44 17.23 7.03 -0.20
C PRO A 44 16.18 7.82 -1.00
N LEU A 45 16.25 7.76 -2.33
CA LEU A 45 15.29 8.43 -3.22
C LEU A 45 13.90 7.81 -3.13
N LEU A 46 13.83 6.48 -3.05
CA LEU A 46 12.58 5.75 -2.89
C LEU A 46 11.91 6.10 -1.56
N LEU A 47 12.67 6.08 -0.46
CA LEU A 47 12.16 6.46 0.86
C LEU A 47 11.64 7.89 0.87
N ASN A 48 12.39 8.85 0.31
CA ASN A 48 11.94 10.24 0.23
C ASN A 48 10.63 10.38 -0.57
N ARG A 49 10.47 9.65 -1.67
CA ARG A 49 9.23 9.70 -2.47
C ARG A 49 8.06 9.06 -1.75
N LEU A 50 8.27 7.90 -1.14
CA LEU A 50 7.22 7.17 -0.43
C LEU A 50 6.80 7.89 0.87
N ALA A 51 7.75 8.48 1.59
CA ALA A 51 7.47 9.32 2.74
C ALA A 51 6.57 10.51 2.35
N ARG A 52 6.86 11.18 1.23
CA ARG A 52 6.02 12.27 0.70
C ARG A 52 4.65 11.81 0.21
N SER A 53 4.51 10.58 -0.30
CA SER A 53 3.19 10.03 -0.60
C SER A 53 2.37 9.67 0.64
N SER A 54 3.03 9.53 1.79
CA SER A 54 2.40 9.34 3.11
C SER A 54 2.14 10.66 3.84
N GLU A 55 2.62 11.80 3.34
CA GLU A 55 2.22 13.09 3.86
C GLU A 55 0.73 13.29 3.54
N ARG A 56 -0.07 13.46 4.60
CA ARG A 56 -1.47 13.86 4.50
C ARG A 56 -1.55 15.01 3.49
N VAL A 57 -2.40 14.88 2.47
CA VAL A 57 -2.63 15.96 1.50
C VAL A 57 -3.12 17.19 2.27
N THR A 58 -2.22 18.14 2.54
CA THR A 58 -2.50 19.35 3.33
C THR A 58 -3.06 20.48 2.49
N ASN A 59 -3.14 20.30 1.16
CA ASN A 59 -3.69 21.29 0.23
C ASN A 59 -5.22 21.38 0.25
N VAL A 60 -5.89 20.53 1.02
CA VAL A 60 -7.32 20.59 1.23
C VAL A 60 -7.54 20.98 2.68
N GLU A 61 -8.22 22.09 2.92
CA GLU A 61 -8.66 22.44 4.26
C GLU A 61 -9.47 21.26 4.83
N PRO A 62 -9.15 20.80 6.05
CA PRO A 62 -9.92 19.74 6.67
C PRO A 62 -11.37 20.21 6.76
N TRP A 63 -12.31 19.32 6.43
CA TRP A 63 -13.72 19.64 6.58
C TRP A 63 -14.00 20.12 8.01
N PRO A 64 -14.79 21.18 8.18
CA PRO A 64 -15.13 21.68 9.50
C PRO A 64 -15.75 20.54 10.32
N ARG A 65 -15.36 20.43 11.60
CA ARG A 65 -15.78 19.32 12.47
C ARG A 65 -17.30 19.08 12.45
N SER A 66 -18.08 20.15 12.40
CA SER A 66 -19.54 20.09 12.29
C SER A 66 -20.06 19.43 11.01
N ALA A 67 -19.38 19.62 9.88
CA ALA A 67 -19.72 18.98 8.61
C ALA A 67 -19.38 17.48 8.62
N LEU A 68 -18.24 17.12 9.23
CA LEU A 68 -17.86 15.72 9.44
C LEU A 68 -18.85 15.01 10.36
N THR A 69 -19.21 15.61 11.50
CA THR A 69 -20.21 15.03 12.41
C THR A 69 -21.54 14.83 11.69
N ARG A 70 -22.03 15.78 10.90
CA ARG A 70 -23.28 15.61 10.15
C ARG A 70 -23.21 14.48 9.13
N ALA A 71 -22.12 14.42 8.35
CA ALA A 71 -21.94 13.40 7.33
C ALA A 71 -21.86 11.99 7.94
N HIS A 72 -21.14 11.83 9.05
CA HIS A 72 -20.97 10.53 9.70
C HIS A 72 -22.18 10.12 10.55
N CYS A 73 -22.85 11.06 11.24
CA CYS A 73 -24.06 10.73 12.02
C CYS A 73 -25.22 10.27 11.13
N GLN A 74 -25.33 10.81 9.91
CA GLN A 74 -26.40 10.42 8.99
C GLN A 74 -26.16 9.01 8.43
N VAL A 75 -24.92 8.70 8.06
CA VAL A 75 -24.54 7.36 7.60
C VAL A 75 -24.78 6.31 8.69
N GLU A 76 -24.44 6.60 9.95
CA GLU A 76 -24.65 5.66 11.05
C GLU A 76 -26.14 5.39 11.30
N ALA A 77 -26.98 6.43 11.25
CA ALA A 77 -28.42 6.29 11.42
C ALA A 77 -29.06 5.43 10.32
N ASP A 78 -28.65 5.64 9.07
CA ASP A 78 -29.15 4.87 7.92
C ASP A 78 -28.76 3.38 8.04
N TRP A 79 -27.53 3.09 8.48
CA TRP A 79 -27.10 1.69 8.73
C TRP A 79 -27.87 1.04 9.86
N GLN A 80 -28.15 1.80 10.92
CA GLN A 80 -28.88 1.30 12.08
C GLN A 80 -30.35 1.00 11.74
N GLU A 81 -30.95 1.77 10.83
CA GLU A 81 -32.28 1.49 10.29
C GLU A 81 -32.30 0.21 9.44
N VAL A 82 -31.28 0.01 8.59
CA VAL A 82 -31.14 -1.22 7.79
C VAL A 82 -30.92 -2.44 8.68
N GLU A 83 -30.05 -2.32 9.69
CA GLU A 83 -29.75 -3.41 10.63
C GLU A 83 -30.99 -3.79 11.46
N THR A 84 -31.73 -2.80 11.99
CA THR A 84 -32.96 -3.06 12.74
C THR A 84 -34.07 -3.66 11.86
N ALA A 85 -34.21 -3.22 10.61
CA ALA A 85 -35.12 -3.84 9.66
C ALA A 85 -34.74 -5.30 9.33
N ALA A 86 -33.44 -5.58 9.19
CA ALA A 86 -32.94 -6.94 8.96
C ALA A 86 -33.20 -7.86 10.17
N VAL A 87 -32.96 -7.39 11.39
CA VAL A 87 -33.24 -8.14 12.63
C VAL A 87 -34.73 -8.41 12.78
N ARG A 88 -35.59 -7.43 12.48
CA ARG A 88 -37.05 -7.58 12.55
C ARG A 88 -37.58 -8.63 11.56
N ASN A 89 -36.97 -8.71 10.38
CA ASN A 89 -37.37 -9.63 9.31
C ASN A 89 -36.60 -10.96 9.34
N ALA A 90 -35.69 -11.14 10.29
CA ALA A 90 -34.93 -12.37 10.41
C ALA A 90 -35.87 -13.52 10.82
N PRO A 91 -35.88 -14.65 10.08
CA PRO A 91 -36.66 -15.81 10.48
C PRO A 91 -36.14 -16.33 11.82
N VAL A 92 -37.06 -16.55 12.76
CA VAL A 92 -36.74 -17.16 14.06
C VAL A 92 -36.20 -18.56 13.78
N PRO A 93 -34.97 -18.90 14.20
CA PRO A 93 -34.46 -20.25 14.00
C PRO A 93 -35.34 -21.24 14.78
N SER A 94 -35.92 -22.20 14.08
CA SER A 94 -36.61 -23.33 14.70
C SER A 94 -35.55 -24.17 15.42
N LEU A 95 -35.63 -24.18 16.75
CA LEU A 95 -34.89 -25.11 17.59
C LEU A 95 -35.67 -26.42 17.60
N ASP A 96 -35.46 -27.24 16.58
CA ASP A 96 -35.83 -28.66 16.57
C ASP A 96 -34.71 -29.48 17.22
#